data_AF-A0A964HZL8-F1
#
_entry.id   AF-A0A964HZL8-F1
#
_cell.length_a   1.000
_cell.length_b   1.000
_cell.length_c   1.000
_cell.angle_alpha   90.00
_cell.angle_beta   90.00
_cell.angle_gamma   90.00
#
_symmetry.space_group_name_H-M   'P 1'
#
loop_
_entity.id
_entity.type
_entity.pdbx_description
1 polymer ?
#
loop_
_entity_poly.entity_id
_entity_poly.type
_entity_poly.pdbx_seq_one_letter_code
_entity_poly.pdbx_strand_id
1 'polypeptide(L)'
;LMGAAIGYIVLGLVSFASSFFGVGGGYGFYGTGIGLLLALGGVVIASLFLVLDFDQIENAVRAGVPESESWRAGFGLMVTLVWLYLEILRLLSILRRD
;
A
#
# COMPACT_ATOMS: atom_id res chain seq x y z
N LEU A 1 11.69 -6.46 1.06
CA LEU A 1 10.47 -5.66 1.31
C LEU A 1 10.43 -4.39 0.48
N MET A 2 11.43 -3.51 0.58
CA MET A 2 11.55 -2.29 -0.24
C MET A 2 11.35 -2.54 -1.76
N GLY A 3 12.05 -3.53 -2.34
CA GLY A 3 11.90 -3.86 -3.76
C GLY A 3 10.50 -4.37 -4.15
N ALA A 4 9.82 -5.09 -3.24
CA ALA A 4 8.45 -5.56 -3.47
C ALA A 4 7.44 -4.40 -3.42
N ALA A 5 7.60 -3.45 -2.50
CA ALA A 5 6.77 -2.26 -2.44
C ALA A 5 6.98 -1.34 -3.66
N ILE A 6 8.23 -1.13 -4.07
CA ILE A 6 8.52 -0.36 -5.28
C ILE A 6 7.90 -1.04 -6.51
N GLY A 7 8.09 -2.36 -6.66
CA GLY A 7 7.47 -3.12 -7.74
C GLY A 7 5.94 -3.02 -7.72
N TYR A 8 5.33 -3.09 -6.54
CA TYR A 8 3.89 -2.93 -6.36
C TYR A 8 3.39 -1.55 -6.79
N ILE A 9 4.07 -0.49 -6.37
CA ILE A 9 3.72 0.89 -6.76
C ILE A 9 3.87 1.07 -8.28
N VAL A 10 4.95 0.57 -8.87
CA VAL A 10 5.16 0.63 -10.33
C VAL A 10 4.06 -0.11 -11.07
N LEU A 11 3.69 -1.32 -10.63
CA LEU A 11 2.56 -2.07 -11.21
C LEU A 11 1.24 -1.31 -11.05
N GLY A 12 1.02 -0.66 -9.90
CA GLY A 12 -0.14 0.21 -9.67
C GLY A 12 -0.19 1.39 -10.64
N LEU A 13 0.95 2.04 -10.90
CA LEU A 13 1.05 3.14 -11.87
C LEU A 13 0.83 2.68 -13.31
N VAL A 14 1.40 1.54 -13.71
CA VAL A 14 1.14 0.96 -15.04
C VAL A 14 -0.33 0.55 -15.16
N SER A 15 -0.91 -0.02 -14.10
CA SER A 15 -2.34 -0.34 -14.05
C SER A 15 -3.19 0.91 -14.24
N PHE A 16 -2.85 2.00 -13.55
CA PHE A 16 -3.52 3.29 -13.70
C PHE A 16 -3.38 3.86 -15.12
N ALA A 17 -2.19 3.84 -15.71
CA ALA A 17 -2.02 4.26 -17.10
C ALA A 17 -2.84 3.38 -18.07
N SER A 18 -2.87 2.06 -17.84
CA SER A 18 -3.63 1.12 -18.66
C SER A 18 -5.14 1.31 -18.59
N SER A 19 -5.65 1.89 -17.50
CA SER A 19 -7.09 2.13 -17.34
C SER A 19 -7.64 3.14 -18.34
N PHE A 20 -6.82 4.11 -18.78
CA PHE A 20 -7.16 5.07 -19.84
C PHE A 20 -7.34 4.41 -21.21
N PHE A 21 -6.76 3.22 -21.41
CA PHE A 21 -6.88 2.43 -22.64
C PHE A 21 -8.00 1.37 -22.56
N GLY A 22 -8.84 1.43 -21.52
CA GLY A 22 -10.00 0.53 -21.35
C GLY A 22 -9.68 -0.86 -20.77
N VAL A 23 -8.44 -1.11 -20.34
CA VAL A 23 -8.04 -2.38 -19.72
C VAL A 23 -8.86 -2.64 -18.45
N GLY A 24 -9.38 -3.86 -18.29
CA GLY A 24 -10.18 -4.26 -17.13
C GLY A 24 -11.48 -3.45 -16.98
N GLY A 25 -12.09 -3.02 -18.08
CA GLY A 25 -13.29 -2.17 -18.06
C GLY A 25 -13.03 -0.77 -17.49
N GLY A 26 -11.82 -0.25 -17.66
CA GLY A 26 -11.40 1.05 -17.13
C GLY A 26 -10.86 1.02 -15.70
N TYR A 27 -10.61 -0.17 -15.14
CA TYR A 27 -10.01 -0.34 -13.80
C TYR A 27 -8.54 -0.82 -13.86
N GLY A 28 -7.96 -0.91 -15.06
CA GLY A 28 -6.61 -1.41 -15.28
C GLY A 28 -6.49 -2.89 -14.94
N PHE A 29 -5.31 -3.33 -14.51
CA PHE A 29 -5.06 -4.71 -14.12
C PHE A 29 -5.89 -5.16 -12.91
N TYR A 30 -6.39 -4.24 -12.09
CA TYR A 30 -7.31 -4.55 -10.98
C TYR A 30 -8.71 -4.99 -11.45
N GLY A 31 -9.10 -4.66 -12.68
CA GLY A 31 -10.35 -5.12 -13.28
C GLY A 31 -10.20 -6.40 -14.12
N THR A 32 -9.06 -7.08 -14.04
CA THR A 32 -8.80 -8.35 -14.74
C THR A 32 -8.74 -9.50 -13.74
N GLY A 33 -8.72 -10.76 -14.20
CA GLY A 33 -8.69 -11.94 -13.31
C GLY A 33 -7.50 -12.03 -12.35
N ILE A 34 -6.45 -11.21 -12.56
CA ILE A 34 -5.30 -11.10 -11.64
C ILE A 34 -5.48 -10.02 -10.57
N GLY A 35 -6.54 -9.20 -10.65
CA GLY A 35 -6.80 -8.08 -9.76
C GLY A 35 -6.90 -8.49 -8.29
N LEU A 36 -7.52 -9.65 -8.00
CA LEU A 36 -7.65 -10.19 -6.65
C LEU A 36 -6.27 -10.50 -6.04
N LEU A 37 -5.38 -11.14 -6.80
CA LEU A 37 -4.02 -11.46 -6.35
C LEU A 37 -3.20 -10.19 -6.11
N LEU A 38 -3.35 -9.18 -6.96
CA LEU A 38 -2.69 -7.88 -6.79
C LEU A 38 -3.21 -7.15 -5.54
N ALA A 39 -4.51 -7.12 -5.30
CA ALA A 39 -5.08 -6.48 -4.11
C ALA A 39 -4.66 -7.22 -2.82
N LEU A 40 -4.71 -8.56 -2.81
CA LEU A 40 -4.23 -9.36 -1.67
C LEU A 40 -2.73 -9.12 -1.40
N GLY A 41 -1.91 -9.13 -2.45
CA GLY A 41 -0.48 -8.82 -2.33
C GLY A 41 -0.23 -7.42 -1.78
N GLY A 42 -1.02 -6.43 -2.20
CA GLY A 42 -0.98 -5.05 -1.71
C GLY A 42 -1.27 -4.96 -0.21
N VAL A 43 -2.34 -5.60 0.25
CA VAL A 43 -2.70 -5.66 1.69
C VAL A 43 -1.58 -6.28 2.52
N VAL A 44 -1.01 -7.41 2.06
CA VAL A 44 0.10 -8.07 2.76
C VAL A 44 1.32 -7.15 2.85
N ILE A 45 1.74 -6.54 1.74
CA ILE A 45 2.88 -5.63 1.71
C ILE A 45 2.64 -4.42 2.62
N ALA A 46 1.47 -3.78 2.53
CA ALA A 46 1.13 -2.62 3.35
C ALA A 46 1.10 -2.96 4.85
N SER A 47 0.56 -4.13 5.22
CA SER A 47 0.56 -4.60 6.62
C SER A 47 1.98 -4.81 7.16
N LEU A 48 2.89 -5.35 6.34
CA LEU A 48 4.30 -5.51 6.73
C LEU A 48 5.00 -4.17 6.87
N PHE A 49 4.70 -3.20 6.01
CA PHE A 49 5.21 -1.84 6.15
C PHE A 49 4.74 -1.17 7.43
N LEU A 50 3.46 -1.36 7.81
CA LEU A 50 2.95 -0.81 9.06
C LEU A 50 3.72 -1.35 10.28
N VAL A 51 4.02 -2.65 10.29
CA VAL A 51 4.83 -3.28 11.34
C VAL A 51 6.24 -2.71 11.36
N LEU A 52 6.87 -2.53 10.19
CA LEU A 52 8.20 -1.93 10.09
C LEU A 52 8.22 -0.48 10.57
N ASP A 53 7.19 0.31 10.26
CA ASP A 53 7.07 1.69 10.70
C ASP A 53 6.98 1.76 12.23
N PHE A 54 6.17 0.88 12.85
CA PHE A 54 6.10 0.80 14.31
C PHE A 54 7.42 0.40 14.95
N ASP A 55 8.13 -0.59 14.38
CA ASP A 55 9.43 -1.04 14.88
C ASP A 55 10.50 0.07 14.76
N GLN A 56 10.52 0.81 13.64
CA GLN A 56 11.40 1.96 13.48
C GLN A 56 11.14 3.05 14.54
N ILE A 57 9.86 3.31 14.85
CA ILE A 57 9.47 4.31 15.83
C ILE A 57 9.86 3.86 17.24
N GLU A 58 9.62 2.60 17.59
CA GLU A 58 10.03 2.06 18.89
C GLU A 58 11.55 2.14 19.07
N ASN A 59 12.32 1.78 18.04
CA ASN A 59 13.78 1.89 18.06
C ASN A 59 14.25 3.34 18.18
N ALA A 60 13.59 4.29 17.50
CA ALA A 60 13.90 5.72 17.62
C ALA A 60 13.62 6.26 19.03
N VAL A 61 12.49 5.87 19.65
CA VAL A 61 12.16 6.24 21.03
C VAL A 61 13.17 5.66 22.01
N ARG A 62 13.54 4.38 21.86
CA ARG A 62 14.57 3.71 22.69
C ARG A 62 15.94 4.37 22.55
N ALA A 63 16.27 4.89 21.37
CA ALA A 63 17.51 5.62 21.12
C ALA A 63 17.49 7.06 21.67
N GLY A 64 16.39 7.53 22.25
CA GLY A 64 16.27 8.87 22.83
C GLY A 64 16.25 9.99 21.78
N VAL A 65 15.75 9.71 20.57
CA VAL A 65 15.64 10.69 19.49
C VAL A 65 14.76 11.87 19.96
N PRO A 66 15.10 13.14 19.60
CA PRO A 66 14.33 14.31 20.02
C PRO A 66 12.84 14.23 19.68
N GLU A 67 11.98 14.73 20.57
CA GLU A 67 10.52 14.79 20.36
C GLU A 67 10.14 15.56 19.09
N SER A 68 10.98 16.50 18.65
CA SER A 68 10.81 17.21 17.39
C SER A 68 10.81 16.32 16.15
N GLU A 69 11.22 15.06 16.23
CA GLU A 69 11.18 14.09 15.13
C GLU A 69 9.87 13.27 15.11
N SER A 70 9.05 13.36 16.17
CA SER A 70 7.80 12.60 16.32
C SER A 70 6.80 12.88 15.18
N TRP A 71 6.77 14.09 14.63
CA TRP A 71 5.87 14.43 13.53
C TRP A 71 6.24 13.68 12.23
N ARG A 72 7.53 13.43 11.99
CA ARG A 72 7.99 12.68 10.80
C ARG A 72 7.60 11.22 10.91
N ALA A 73 7.82 10.64 12.09
CA ALA A 73 7.39 9.29 12.43
C ALA A 73 5.86 9.13 12.30
N GLY A 74 5.09 10.05 12.88
CA GLY A 74 3.63 10.04 12.81
C GLY A 74 3.10 10.21 11.39
N PHE A 75 3.74 11.05 10.57
CA PHE A 75 3.40 11.21 9.16
C PHE A 75 3.62 9.92 8.36
N GLY A 76 4.78 9.27 8.53
CA GLY A 76 5.08 7.99 7.87
C GLY A 76 4.06 6.91 8.21
N LEU A 77 3.76 6.73 9.50
CA LEU A 77 2.71 5.82 9.98
C LEU A 77 1.34 6.13 9.35
N MET A 78 0.96 7.40 9.30
CA MET A 78 -0.33 7.81 8.73
C MET A 78 -0.41 7.50 7.23
N VAL A 79 0.67 7.73 6.48
CA VAL A 79 0.74 7.39 5.05
C VAL A 79 0.56 5.89 4.84
N THR A 80 1.25 5.06 5.62
CA THR A 80 1.14 3.60 5.52
C THR A 80 -0.25 3.10 5.92
N LEU A 81 -0.87 3.72 6.94
CA LEU A 81 -2.23 3.39 7.36
C LEU A 81 -3.27 3.73 6.28
N VAL A 82 -3.15 4.91 5.66
CA VAL A 82 -4.01 5.32 4.53
C VAL A 82 -3.79 4.39 3.34
N TRP A 83 -2.55 4.00 3.05
CA TRP A 83 -2.26 3.05 1.98
C TRP A 83 -2.92 1.69 2.23
N LEU A 84 -2.76 1.13 3.43
CA LEU A 84 -3.42 -0.12 3.83
C LEU A 84 -4.94 -0.03 3.70
N TYR A 85 -5.53 1.10 4.13
CA TYR A 85 -6.96 1.35 3.98
C TYR A 85 -7.41 1.29 2.52
N LEU A 86 -6.68 1.94 1.61
CA LEU A 86 -7.01 1.91 0.18
C LEU A 86 -6.88 0.51 -0.42
N GLU A 87 -5.91 -0.30 0.02
CA GLU A 87 -5.77 -1.69 -0.43
C GLU A 87 -6.92 -2.57 0.05
N ILE A 88 -7.37 -2.41 1.29
CA ILE A 88 -8.54 -3.12 1.82
C ILE A 88 -9.79 -2.72 1.04
N LEU A 89 -10.01 -1.43 0.80
CA LEU A 89 -11.13 -0.98 -0.02
C LEU A 89 -11.08 -1.56 -1.44
N ARG A 90 -9.89 -1.64 -2.04
CA ARG A 90 -9.71 -2.22 -3.38
C ARG A 90 -10.03 -3.71 -3.38
N LEU A 91 -9.55 -4.45 -2.38
CA LEU A 91 -9.83 -5.86 -2.21
C LEU A 91 -11.34 -6.12 -2.06
N LEU A 92 -12.01 -5.36 -1.19
CA LEU A 92 -13.46 -5.45 -0.99
C LEU A 92 -14.25 -5.09 -2.24
N SER A 93 -13.77 -4.09 -3.01
CA SER A 93 -14.39 -3.69 -4.28
C SER A 93 -14.35 -4.82 -5.31
N ILE A 94 -13.22 -5.53 -5.41
CA ILE A 94 -13.07 -6.69 -6.32
C ILE A 94 -13.97 -7.84 -5.88
N LEU A 95 -13.94 -8.19 -4.59
CA LEU A 95 -14.78 -9.26 -4.02
C LEU A 95 -16.29 -8.99 -4.13
N ARG A 96 -16.70 -7.73 -4.26
CA ARG A 96 -18.11 -7.35 -4.47
C ARG A 96 -18.51 -7.37 -5.94
N ARG A 97 -17.55 -7.25 -6.85
CA ARG A 97 -17.80 -7.13 -8.30
C ARG A 97 -17.91 -8.50 -8.98
N ASP A 98 -17.28 -9.51 -8.39
CA ASP A 98 -17.46 -10.93 -8.68
C ASP A 98 -18.66 -11.50 -7.90
#